data_AF-A0A1H3WXN9-F1
#
_entry.id   AF-A0A1H3WXN9-F1
#
_cell.length_a   1.000
_cell.length_b   1.000
_cell.length_c   1.000
_cell.angle_alpha   90.00
_cell.angle_beta   90.00
_cell.angle_gamma   90.00
#
_symmetry.space_group_name_H-M   'P 1'
#
loop_
_entity.id
_entity.type
_entity.pdbx_description
1 polymer ?
#
loop_
_entity_poly.entity_id
_entity_poly.type
_entity_poly.pdbx_seq_one_letter_code
_entity_poly.pdbx_strand_id
1 'polypeptide(L)'
;MLIPFLILLLITGLVMISKGWTAHKAGTLISLATLIIPILSSLINDQDLSPKYTMIWVMSILLCYITVDLRTTLVWSGILCAYLALVAYLKVNDLQIYVSPGYSAGFQFLANPVVTGMYILFLIRALGQYYRNVIRMQHIRIVAQQQQQLTKVNHQLTKQFLLVKGFSRSGRKAFSNGELELLDTCFSEIEKQCGTAIEYLNDPRIRS
;
A
#
# COMPACT_ATOMS: atom_id res chain seq x y z
N MET A 1 20.68 -19.09 7.47
CA MET A 1 20.20 -19.08 6.07
C MET A 1 18.82 -18.47 5.86
N LEU A 2 17.95 -18.38 6.87
CA LEU A 2 16.59 -17.83 6.69
C LEU A 2 16.55 -16.31 6.40
N ILE A 3 17.38 -15.53 7.10
CA ILE A 3 17.46 -14.06 6.98
C ILE A 3 17.79 -13.59 5.54
N PRO A 4 18.83 -14.09 4.86
CA PRO A 4 19.12 -13.65 3.50
C PRO A 4 18.01 -14.02 2.51
N PHE A 5 17.29 -15.12 2.74
CA PHE A 5 16.15 -15.50 1.91
C PHE A 5 14.95 -14.54 2.08
N LEU A 6 14.67 -14.12 3.32
CA LEU A 6 13.65 -13.11 3.61
C LEU A 6 13.97 -11.75 2.97
N ILE A 7 15.26 -11.37 2.96
CA ILE A 7 15.71 -10.14 2.28
C ILE A 7 15.47 -10.24 0.77
N LEU A 8 15.76 -11.40 0.17
CA LEU A 8 15.53 -11.63 -1.25
C LEU A 8 14.03 -11.60 -1.61
N LEU A 9 13.17 -12.13 -0.74
CA LEU A 9 11.71 -12.00 -0.85
C LEU A 9 11.23 -10.55 -0.77
N LEU A 10 11.83 -9.74 0.10
CA LEU A 10 11.50 -8.32 0.20
C LEU A 10 11.88 -7.57 -1.09
N ILE A 11 13.08 -7.81 -1.61
CA ILE A 11 13.59 -7.17 -2.84
C ILE A 11 12.72 -7.56 -4.04
N THR A 12 12.41 -8.86 -4.19
CA THR A 12 11.54 -9.33 -5.27
C THR A 12 10.15 -8.72 -5.18
N GLY A 13 9.59 -8.58 -3.97
CA GLY A 13 8.34 -7.89 -3.75
C GLY A 13 8.36 -6.42 -4.18
N LEU A 14 9.42 -5.70 -3.83
CA LEU A 14 9.60 -4.30 -4.22
C LEU A 14 9.69 -4.14 -5.75
N VAL A 15 10.38 -5.08 -6.42
CA VAL A 15 10.51 -5.11 -7.88
C VAL A 15 9.17 -5.46 -8.56
N MET A 16 8.35 -6.33 -7.97
CA MET A 16 7.03 -6.64 -8.52
C MET A 16 6.10 -5.43 -8.47
N ILE A 17 6.13 -4.68 -7.36
CA ILE A 17 5.36 -3.43 -7.23
C ILE A 17 5.86 -2.38 -8.23
N SER A 18 7.18 -2.23 -8.40
CA SER A 18 7.73 -1.27 -9.37
C SER A 18 7.42 -1.62 -10.83
N LYS A 19 7.20 -2.91 -11.13
CA LYS A 19 6.72 -3.39 -12.45
C LYS A 19 5.20 -3.26 -12.65
N GLY A 20 4.49 -2.60 -11.74
CA GLY A 20 3.06 -2.30 -11.87
C GLY A 20 2.12 -3.43 -11.45
N TRP A 21 2.60 -4.41 -10.68
CA TRP A 21 1.70 -5.39 -10.08
C TRP A 21 0.85 -4.74 -9.00
N THR A 22 -0.41 -5.19 -8.89
CA THR A 22 -1.27 -4.72 -7.81
C THR A 22 -0.70 -5.18 -6.46
N ALA A 23 -0.72 -4.27 -5.48
CA ALA A 23 -0.21 -4.54 -4.13
C ALA A 23 -0.82 -5.81 -3.51
N HIS A 24 -2.08 -6.09 -3.85
CA HIS A 24 -2.79 -7.31 -3.45
C HIS A 24 -2.13 -8.59 -3.97
N LYS A 25 -1.76 -8.66 -5.26
CA LYS A 25 -1.13 -9.86 -5.85
C LYS A 25 0.31 -10.07 -5.38
N ALA A 26 1.07 -8.99 -5.24
CA ALA A 26 2.43 -9.07 -4.69
C ALA A 26 2.39 -9.46 -3.21
N GLY A 27 1.49 -8.84 -2.44
CA GLY A 27 1.30 -9.12 -1.01
C GLY A 27 0.89 -10.55 -0.70
N THR A 28 -0.02 -11.15 -1.47
CA THR A 28 -0.41 -12.56 -1.30
C THR A 28 0.76 -13.51 -1.53
N LEU A 29 1.53 -13.32 -2.60
CA LEU A 29 2.69 -14.16 -2.92
C LEU A 29 3.79 -14.06 -1.87
N ILE A 30 4.14 -12.85 -1.47
CA ILE A 30 5.20 -12.62 -0.49
C ILE A 30 4.78 -13.14 0.88
N SER A 31 3.54 -12.87 1.33
CA SER A 31 3.06 -13.38 2.62
C SER A 31 2.99 -14.90 2.66
N LEU A 32 2.55 -15.55 1.58
CA LEU A 32 2.55 -17.01 1.44
C LEU A 32 3.99 -17.56 1.55
N ALA A 33 4.93 -17.01 0.81
CA ALA A 33 6.33 -17.45 0.87
C ALA A 33 6.93 -17.22 2.27
N THR A 34 6.68 -16.06 2.86
CA THR A 34 7.16 -15.67 4.19
C THR A 34 6.51 -16.49 5.31
N LEU A 35 5.40 -17.19 5.05
CA LEU A 35 4.74 -18.10 5.99
C LEU A 35 5.19 -19.55 5.82
N ILE A 36 5.30 -20.05 4.58
CA ILE A 36 5.68 -21.45 4.29
C ILE A 36 7.16 -21.72 4.56
N ILE A 37 8.05 -20.79 4.20
CA ILE A 37 9.50 -21.01 4.32
C ILE A 37 9.93 -21.20 5.78
N PRO A 38 9.47 -20.39 6.75
CA PRO A 38 9.80 -20.64 8.15
C PRO A 38 9.12 -21.90 8.70
N ILE A 39 7.94 -22.31 8.20
CA ILE A 39 7.33 -23.61 8.55
C ILE A 39 8.25 -24.76 8.12
N LEU A 40 8.69 -24.78 6.87
CA LEU A 40 9.59 -25.83 6.36
C LEU A 40 10.95 -25.82 7.06
N SER A 41 11.53 -24.63 7.26
CA SER A 41 12.80 -24.48 7.99
C SER A 41 12.68 -24.92 9.44
N SER A 42 11.52 -24.74 10.04
CA SER A 42 11.25 -25.14 11.41
C SER A 42 11.22 -26.66 11.55
N LEU A 43 10.48 -27.34 10.67
CA LEU A 43 10.37 -28.79 10.61
C LEU A 43 11.74 -29.46 10.41
N ILE A 44 12.58 -28.92 9.53
CA ILE A 44 13.91 -29.48 9.24
C ILE A 44 14.88 -29.30 10.43
N ASN A 45 14.70 -28.26 11.24
CA ASN A 45 15.58 -27.94 12.37
C ASN A 45 15.01 -28.38 13.74
N ASP A 46 13.84 -29.00 13.78
CA ASP A 46 13.14 -29.44 15.00
C ASP A 46 12.90 -28.33 16.04
N GLN A 47 12.80 -27.07 15.58
CA GLN A 47 12.74 -25.85 16.40
C GLN A 47 11.37 -25.17 16.38
N ASP A 48 10.30 -25.96 16.31
CA ASP A 48 8.92 -25.54 16.00
C ASP A 48 8.25 -24.56 16.95
N LEU A 49 8.85 -24.34 18.12
CA LEU A 49 8.32 -23.46 19.16
C LEU A 49 9.34 -22.39 19.60
N SER A 50 10.43 -22.20 18.85
CA SER A 50 11.38 -21.16 19.18
C SER A 50 10.77 -19.77 18.92
N PRO A 51 10.91 -18.80 19.86
CA PRO A 51 10.43 -17.43 19.68
C PRO A 51 10.88 -16.76 18.38
N LYS A 52 12.03 -17.21 17.84
CA LYS A 52 12.60 -16.74 16.58
C LYS A 52 11.67 -16.97 15.39
N TYR A 53 11.03 -18.13 15.28
CA TYR A 53 10.12 -18.45 14.16
C TYR A 53 8.74 -17.82 14.38
N THR A 54 8.27 -17.78 15.63
CA THR A 54 7.00 -17.13 16.00
C THR A 54 6.97 -15.67 15.59
N MET A 55 8.04 -14.90 15.81
CA MET A 55 8.09 -13.50 15.35
C MET A 55 7.98 -13.38 13.84
N ILE A 56 8.60 -14.29 13.07
CA ILE A 56 8.58 -14.23 11.60
C ILE A 56 7.17 -14.52 11.08
N TRP A 57 6.47 -15.49 11.66
CA TRP A 57 5.08 -15.78 11.31
C TRP A 57 4.14 -14.62 11.64
N VAL A 58 4.31 -13.99 12.80
CA VAL A 58 3.53 -12.81 13.18
C VAL A 58 3.74 -11.66 12.20
N MET A 59 4.98 -11.40 11.78
CA MET A 59 5.28 -10.36 10.79
C MET A 59 4.71 -10.68 9.41
N SER A 60 4.71 -11.96 9.01
CA SER A 60 4.08 -12.39 7.75
C SER A 60 2.56 -12.16 7.75
N ILE A 61 1.89 -12.50 8.85
CA ILE A 61 0.45 -12.30 9.01
C ILE A 61 0.11 -10.79 9.00
N LEU A 62 0.92 -9.97 9.68
CA LEU A 62 0.75 -8.52 9.67
C LEU A 62 0.94 -7.93 8.26
N LEU A 63 1.97 -8.39 7.53
CA LEU A 63 2.21 -7.97 6.14
C LEU A 63 1.03 -8.35 5.24
N CYS A 64 0.49 -9.56 5.39
CA CYS A 64 -0.70 -10.01 4.66
C CYS A 64 -1.92 -9.12 4.96
N TYR A 65 -2.11 -8.73 6.22
CA TYR A 65 -3.20 -7.84 6.62
C TYR A 65 -3.11 -6.45 5.98
N ILE A 66 -1.90 -5.89 5.88
CA ILE A 66 -1.68 -4.57 5.30
C ILE A 66 -1.85 -4.58 3.78
N THR A 67 -1.39 -5.64 3.12
CA THR A 67 -1.26 -5.67 1.65
C THR A 67 -2.44 -6.31 0.94
N VAL A 68 -3.14 -7.26 1.58
CA VAL A 68 -4.17 -8.08 0.94
C VAL A 68 -5.55 -7.73 1.47
N ASP A 69 -5.99 -8.39 2.55
CA ASP A 69 -7.31 -8.26 3.16
C ASP A 69 -7.41 -9.01 4.49
N LEU A 70 -8.33 -8.58 5.37
CA LEU A 70 -8.58 -9.23 6.68
C LEU A 70 -8.98 -10.72 6.53
N ARG A 71 -9.78 -11.05 5.51
CA ARG A 71 -10.27 -12.42 5.29
C ARG A 71 -9.10 -13.37 5.02
N THR A 72 -8.20 -12.99 4.13
CA THR A 72 -6.98 -13.76 3.82
C THR A 72 -6.07 -13.86 5.04
N THR A 73 -5.91 -12.80 5.82
CA THR A 73 -5.13 -12.84 7.07
C THR A 73 -5.69 -13.85 8.07
N LEU A 74 -7.02 -13.90 8.23
CA LEU A 74 -7.67 -14.86 9.12
C LEU A 74 -7.45 -16.31 8.65
N VAL A 75 -7.51 -16.55 7.34
CA VAL A 75 -7.20 -17.86 6.76
C VAL A 75 -5.74 -18.25 7.06
N TRP A 76 -4.78 -17.35 6.81
CA TRP A 76 -3.36 -17.60 7.11
C TRP A 76 -3.08 -17.83 8.59
N SER A 77 -3.73 -17.05 9.47
CA SER A 77 -3.65 -17.26 10.91
C SER A 77 -4.25 -18.60 11.33
N GLY A 78 -5.37 -19.01 10.72
CA GLY A 78 -5.99 -20.31 10.99
C GLY A 78 -5.09 -21.47 10.57
N ILE A 79 -4.46 -21.38 9.39
CA ILE A 79 -3.48 -22.36 8.90
C ILE A 79 -2.30 -22.47 9.87
N LEU A 80 -1.78 -21.34 10.35
CA LEU A 80 -0.68 -21.34 11.32
C LEU A 80 -1.08 -21.98 12.66
N CYS A 81 -2.27 -21.65 13.18
CA CYS A 81 -2.78 -22.25 14.41
C CYS A 81 -2.99 -23.77 14.25
N ALA A 82 -3.52 -24.22 13.11
CA ALA A 82 -3.68 -25.64 12.81
C ALA A 82 -2.33 -26.36 12.73
N TYR A 83 -1.33 -25.74 12.11
CA TYR A 83 0.04 -26.25 12.07
C TYR A 83 0.63 -26.39 13.49
N LEU A 84 0.54 -25.34 14.32
CA LEU A 84 1.06 -25.37 15.69
C LEU A 84 0.33 -26.40 16.56
N ALA A 85 -0.99 -26.56 16.38
CA ALA A 85 -1.78 -27.58 17.08
C ALA A 85 -1.39 -29.00 16.64
N LEU A 86 -1.16 -29.21 15.35
CA LEU A 86 -0.71 -30.49 14.81
C LEU A 86 0.69 -30.85 15.31
N VAL A 87 1.62 -29.89 15.29
CA VAL A 87 2.96 -30.07 15.86
C VAL A 87 2.88 -30.38 17.36
N ALA A 88 2.07 -29.65 18.12
CA ALA A 88 1.86 -29.93 19.54
C ALA A 88 1.29 -31.35 19.77
N TYR A 89 0.30 -31.76 18.97
CA TYR A 89 -0.30 -33.09 19.07
C TYR A 89 0.69 -34.21 18.75
N LEU A 90 1.53 -34.04 17.72
CA LEU A 90 2.58 -35.00 17.37
C LEU A 90 3.65 -35.08 18.47
N LYS A 91 4.09 -33.94 19.01
CA LYS A 91 5.11 -33.87 20.09
C LYS A 91 4.62 -34.41 21.44
N VAL A 92 3.30 -34.39 21.69
CA VAL A 92 2.71 -35.02 22.89
C VAL A 92 2.64 -36.55 22.76
N ASN A 93 2.54 -37.08 21.53
CA ASN A 93 2.31 -38.50 21.31
C ASN A 93 3.55 -39.31 20.89
N ASP A 94 4.66 -38.70 20.40
CA ASP A 94 5.91 -39.45 20.18
C ASP A 94 7.17 -38.55 20.00
N LEU A 95 8.22 -38.83 20.80
CA LEU A 95 9.62 -38.33 20.78
C LEU A 95 10.02 -37.15 21.69
N GLN A 96 11.09 -37.40 22.47
CA GLN A 96 11.79 -36.44 23.34
C GLN A 96 12.38 -35.30 22.52
N ILE A 97 11.97 -34.06 22.81
CA ILE A 97 12.48 -32.88 22.14
C ILE A 97 13.04 -31.92 23.17
N TYR A 98 14.16 -31.30 22.82
CA TYR A 98 14.93 -30.38 23.64
C TYR A 98 14.05 -29.20 24.11
N VAL A 99 13.65 -29.25 25.37
CA VAL A 99 13.00 -28.14 26.06
C VAL A 99 14.07 -27.11 26.34
N SER A 100 13.96 -25.91 25.75
CA SER A 100 14.83 -24.80 26.13
C SER A 100 14.75 -24.61 27.65
N PRO A 101 15.88 -24.59 28.37
CA PRO A 101 15.86 -24.51 29.83
C PRO A 101 15.11 -23.26 30.27
N GLY A 102 14.07 -23.43 31.10
CA GLY A 102 13.23 -22.35 31.61
C GLY A 102 11.73 -22.40 31.27
N TYR A 103 11.29 -23.32 30.40
CA TYR A 103 9.86 -23.47 30.06
C TYR A 103 9.32 -24.85 30.45
N SER A 104 8.11 -24.92 31.01
CA SER A 104 7.46 -26.19 31.31
C SER A 104 6.82 -26.80 30.05
N ALA A 105 6.82 -28.14 29.96
CA ALA A 105 6.22 -28.86 28.84
C ALA A 105 4.76 -28.43 28.58
N GLY A 106 3.94 -28.30 29.63
CA GLY A 106 2.54 -27.85 29.50
C GLY A 106 2.40 -26.43 28.91
N PHE A 107 3.34 -25.54 29.22
CA PHE A 107 3.34 -24.17 28.67
C PHE A 107 3.75 -24.15 27.19
N GLN A 108 4.70 -24.99 26.79
CA GLN A 108 5.16 -25.09 25.41
C GLN A 108 4.15 -25.79 24.49
N PHE A 109 3.48 -26.85 24.93
CA PHE A 109 2.62 -27.66 24.05
C PHE A 109 1.15 -27.23 24.04
N LEU A 110 0.61 -26.73 25.15
CA LEU A 110 -0.82 -26.38 25.24
C LEU A 110 -1.06 -24.87 25.25
N ALA A 111 -0.30 -24.13 26.07
CA ALA A 111 -0.50 -22.69 26.22
C ALA A 111 0.02 -21.91 25.00
N ASN A 112 1.16 -22.31 24.43
CA ASN A 112 1.82 -21.56 23.36
C ASN A 112 0.97 -21.36 22.09
N PRO A 113 0.28 -22.38 21.51
CA PRO A 113 -0.58 -22.16 20.33
C PRO A 113 -1.79 -21.26 20.64
N VAL A 114 -2.40 -21.42 21.83
CA VAL A 114 -3.56 -20.60 22.25
C VAL A 114 -3.14 -19.15 22.51
N VAL A 115 -2.05 -18.95 23.25
CA VAL A 115 -1.48 -17.63 23.55
C VAL A 115 -0.99 -16.96 22.26
N THR A 116 -0.36 -17.71 21.35
CA THR A 116 0.06 -17.20 20.04
C THR A 116 -1.15 -16.77 19.20
N GLY A 117 -2.22 -17.58 19.15
CA GLY A 117 -3.46 -17.20 18.47
C GLY A 117 -4.10 -15.94 19.04
N MET A 118 -4.15 -15.82 20.38
CA MET A 118 -4.64 -14.61 21.07
C MET A 118 -3.77 -13.39 20.78
N TYR A 119 -2.45 -13.55 20.77
CA TYR A 119 -1.51 -12.48 20.40
C TYR A 119 -1.69 -12.05 18.95
N ILE A 120 -1.87 -12.97 18.02
CA ILE A 120 -2.11 -12.66 16.61
C ILE A 120 -3.42 -11.89 16.46
N LEU A 121 -4.50 -12.34 17.10
CA LEU A 121 -5.79 -11.63 17.08
C LEU A 121 -5.68 -10.23 17.69
N PHE A 122 -4.96 -10.11 18.80
CA PHE A 122 -4.70 -8.81 19.45
C PHE A 122 -3.90 -7.89 18.53
N LEU A 123 -2.85 -8.38 17.88
CA LEU A 123 -2.03 -7.61 16.94
C LEU A 123 -2.83 -7.19 15.71
N ILE A 124 -3.63 -8.10 15.13
CA ILE A 124 -4.54 -7.77 14.01
C ILE A 124 -5.52 -6.68 14.44
N ARG A 125 -6.07 -6.74 15.66
CA ARG A 125 -7.01 -5.73 16.14
C ARG A 125 -6.32 -4.40 16.42
N ALA A 126 -5.22 -4.38 17.18
CA ALA A 126 -4.54 -3.17 17.62
C ALA A 126 -3.77 -2.49 16.48
N LEU A 127 -2.86 -3.21 15.82
CA LEU A 127 -2.07 -2.67 14.71
C LEU A 127 -2.93 -2.52 13.47
N GLY A 128 -3.87 -3.43 13.23
CA GLY A 128 -4.69 -3.38 12.03
C GLY A 128 -5.67 -2.21 12.01
N GLN A 129 -6.19 -1.79 13.16
CA GLN A 129 -6.96 -0.55 13.27
C GLN A 129 -6.08 0.69 13.07
N TYR A 130 -4.89 0.71 13.67
CA TYR A 130 -3.94 1.81 13.52
C TYR A 130 -3.54 2.02 12.05
N TYR A 131 -3.11 0.96 11.38
CA TYR A 131 -2.69 1.03 9.97
C TYR A 131 -3.82 1.43 9.03
N ARG A 132 -5.04 0.89 9.22
CA ARG A 132 -6.22 1.31 8.44
C ARG A 132 -6.49 2.80 8.59
N ASN A 133 -6.38 3.33 9.81
CA ASN A 133 -6.57 4.75 10.05
C ASN A 133 -5.49 5.60 9.38
N VAL A 134 -4.22 5.19 9.45
CA VAL A 134 -3.11 5.90 8.79
C VAL A 134 -3.26 5.91 7.28
N ILE A 135 -3.51 4.74 6.66
CA ILE A 135 -3.69 4.62 5.21
C ILE A 135 -4.90 5.45 4.76
N ARG A 136 -6.01 5.39 5.50
CA ARG A 136 -7.21 6.19 5.20
C ARG A 136 -6.92 7.69 5.27
N MET A 137 -6.21 8.15 6.31
CA MET A 137 -5.80 9.55 6.43
C MET A 137 -4.90 9.99 5.28
N GLN A 138 -3.93 9.16 4.89
CA GLN A 138 -3.07 9.46 3.74
C GLN A 138 -3.87 9.55 2.45
N HIS A 139 -4.81 8.63 2.23
CA HIS A 139 -5.64 8.65 1.02
C HIS A 139 -6.53 9.90 0.97
N ILE A 140 -7.15 10.29 2.09
CA ILE A 140 -7.93 11.53 2.19
C ILE A 140 -7.05 12.76 1.87
N ARG A 141 -5.80 12.80 2.40
CA ARG A 141 -4.87 13.91 2.11
C ARG A 141 -4.50 13.99 0.63
N ILE A 142 -4.23 12.87 -0.02
CA ILE A 142 -3.89 12.82 -1.45
C ILE A 142 -5.07 13.32 -2.29
N VAL A 143 -6.28 12.82 -2.01
CA VAL A 143 -7.49 13.25 -2.74
C VAL A 143 -7.76 14.75 -2.53
N ALA A 144 -7.60 15.25 -1.29
CA ALA A 144 -7.76 16.67 -1.00
C ALA A 144 -6.73 17.54 -1.73
N GLN A 145 -5.46 17.10 -1.81
CA GLN A 145 -4.42 17.78 -2.58
C GLN A 145 -4.74 17.81 -4.07
N GLN A 146 -5.19 16.68 -4.64
CA GLN A 146 -5.61 16.60 -6.04
C GLN A 146 -6.78 17.55 -6.33
N GLN A 147 -7.79 17.61 -5.46
CA GLN A 147 -8.90 18.57 -5.61
C GLN A 147 -8.45 20.02 -5.53
N GLN A 148 -7.53 20.36 -4.62
CA GLN A 148 -6.95 21.70 -4.53
C GLN A 148 -6.18 22.07 -5.80
N GLN A 149 -5.39 21.15 -6.36
CA GLN A 149 -4.69 21.37 -7.62
C GLN A 149 -5.67 21.58 -8.78
N LEU A 150 -6.69 20.73 -8.91
CA LEU A 150 -7.73 20.86 -9.94
C LEU A 150 -8.45 22.21 -9.84
N THR A 151 -8.74 22.67 -8.62
CA THR A 151 -9.40 23.95 -8.38
C THR A 151 -8.54 25.14 -8.82
N LYS A 152 -7.23 25.09 -8.55
CA LYS A 152 -6.27 26.13 -9.01
C LYS A 152 -6.21 26.18 -10.54
N VAL A 153 -6.12 25.02 -11.19
CA VAL A 153 -6.11 24.90 -12.66
C VAL A 153 -7.39 25.47 -13.25
N ASN A 154 -8.56 25.05 -12.74
CA ASN A 154 -9.85 25.58 -13.20
C ASN A 154 -9.97 27.10 -13.02
N HIS A 155 -9.49 27.64 -11.90
CA HIS A 155 -9.53 29.08 -11.66
C HIS A 155 -8.65 29.86 -12.65
N GLN A 156 -7.46 29.35 -12.99
CA GLN A 156 -6.57 29.99 -13.96
C GLN A 156 -7.11 29.90 -15.39
N LEU A 157 -7.64 28.73 -15.80
CA LEU A 157 -8.32 28.57 -17.09
C LEU A 157 -9.54 29.48 -17.22
N THR A 158 -10.34 29.62 -16.15
CA THR A 158 -11.50 30.51 -16.15
C THR A 158 -11.09 31.96 -16.33
N LYS A 159 -9.98 32.41 -15.71
CA LYS A 159 -9.43 33.75 -15.90
C LYS A 159 -9.00 33.98 -17.35
N GLN A 160 -8.24 33.05 -17.94
CA GLN A 160 -7.81 33.13 -19.34
C GLN A 160 -9.01 33.13 -20.30
N PHE A 161 -10.02 32.30 -20.05
CA PHE A 161 -11.25 32.27 -20.85
C PHE A 161 -12.04 33.59 -20.77
N LEU A 162 -12.18 34.17 -19.58
CA LEU A 162 -12.84 35.46 -19.40
C LEU A 162 -12.09 36.59 -20.11
N LEU A 163 -10.75 36.58 -20.07
CA LEU A 163 -9.91 37.53 -20.80
C LEU A 163 -10.11 37.41 -22.31
N VAL A 164 -10.03 36.20 -22.87
CA VAL A 164 -10.28 35.95 -24.30
C VAL A 164 -11.68 36.40 -24.72
N LYS A 165 -12.71 36.13 -23.90
CA LYS A 165 -14.07 36.59 -24.15
C LYS A 165 -14.20 38.13 -24.11
N GLY A 166 -13.47 38.78 -23.21
CA GLY A 166 -13.36 40.24 -23.13
C GLY A 166 -12.73 40.83 -24.39
N PHE A 167 -11.59 40.28 -24.80
CA PHE A 167 -10.90 40.67 -26.05
C PHE A 167 -11.79 40.44 -27.27
N SER A 168 -12.43 39.28 -27.40
CA SER A 168 -13.36 38.98 -28.51
C SER A 168 -14.51 40.00 -28.62
N ARG A 169 -15.09 40.45 -27.49
CA ARG A 169 -16.10 41.53 -27.49
C ARG A 169 -15.53 42.87 -27.92
N SER A 170 -14.30 43.18 -27.50
CA SER A 170 -13.59 44.41 -27.89
C SER A 170 -13.28 44.40 -29.40
N GLY A 171 -12.78 43.29 -29.93
CA GLY A 171 -12.53 43.08 -31.36
C GLY A 171 -13.81 43.20 -32.19
N ARG A 172 -14.95 42.68 -31.72
CA ARG A 172 -16.25 42.83 -32.40
C ARG A 172 -16.70 44.30 -32.49
N LYS A 173 -16.38 45.13 -31.49
CA LYS A 173 -16.61 46.58 -31.52
C LYS A 173 -15.66 47.29 -32.48
N ALA A 174 -14.36 46.95 -32.45
CA ALA A 174 -13.36 47.51 -33.37
C ALA A 174 -13.68 47.19 -34.85
N PHE A 175 -14.15 45.96 -35.12
CA PHE A 175 -14.64 45.56 -36.44
C PHE A 175 -15.83 46.41 -36.91
N SER A 176 -16.79 46.67 -36.02
CA SER A 176 -17.93 47.54 -36.31
C SER A 176 -17.53 49.00 -36.58
N ASN A 177 -16.37 49.43 -36.06
CA ASN A 177 -15.86 50.79 -36.22
C ASN A 177 -14.88 50.93 -37.40
N GLY A 178 -14.56 49.85 -38.12
CA GLY A 178 -13.65 49.86 -39.26
C GLY A 178 -12.16 49.91 -38.90
N GLU A 179 -11.80 49.71 -37.63
CA GLU A 179 -10.43 49.77 -37.14
C GLU A 179 -9.72 48.40 -37.26
N LEU A 180 -9.25 48.09 -38.48
CA LEU A 180 -8.62 46.81 -38.83
C LEU A 180 -7.30 46.54 -38.07
N GLU A 181 -6.50 47.58 -37.77
CA GLU A 181 -5.24 47.44 -37.02
C GLU A 181 -5.46 47.00 -35.55
N LEU A 182 -6.51 47.54 -34.92
CA LEU A 182 -6.91 47.17 -33.56
C LEU A 182 -7.50 45.75 -33.50
N LEU A 183 -8.09 45.28 -34.61
CA LEU A 183 -8.61 43.93 -34.75
C LEU A 183 -7.49 42.88 -34.75
N ASP A 184 -6.44 43.10 -35.55
CA ASP A 184 -5.30 42.19 -35.68
C ASP A 184 -4.52 42.08 -34.36
N THR A 185 -4.34 43.22 -33.69
CA THR A 185 -3.74 43.29 -32.34
C THR A 185 -4.57 42.48 -31.33
N CYS A 186 -5.89 42.52 -31.43
CA CYS A 186 -6.78 41.80 -30.53
C CYS A 186 -6.76 40.28 -30.76
N PHE A 187 -6.70 39.84 -32.02
CA PHE A 187 -6.57 38.41 -32.35
C PHE A 187 -5.20 37.85 -31.96
N SER A 188 -4.12 38.59 -32.18
CA SER A 188 -2.77 38.21 -31.75
C SER A 188 -2.69 38.00 -30.23
N GLU A 189 -3.33 38.87 -29.43
CA GLU A 189 -3.34 38.73 -27.98
C GLU A 189 -4.21 37.54 -27.52
N ILE A 190 -5.32 37.24 -28.22
CA ILE A 190 -6.11 36.03 -27.97
C ILE A 190 -5.30 34.77 -28.25
N GLU A 191 -4.58 34.72 -29.37
CA GLU A 191 -3.73 33.59 -29.74
C GLU A 191 -2.63 33.35 -28.70
N LYS A 192 -2.00 34.43 -28.23
CA LYS A 192 -1.00 34.39 -27.15
C LYS A 192 -1.56 33.84 -25.84
N GLN A 193 -2.75 34.28 -25.42
CA GLN A 193 -3.40 33.78 -24.20
C GLN A 193 -3.82 32.31 -24.32
N CYS A 194 -4.30 31.89 -25.50
CA CYS A 194 -4.58 30.48 -25.79
C CYS A 194 -3.29 29.63 -25.78
N GLY A 195 -2.19 30.13 -26.37
CA GLY A 195 -0.88 29.48 -26.32
C GLY A 195 -0.38 29.27 -24.89
N THR A 196 -0.47 30.31 -24.05
CA THR A 196 -0.10 30.21 -22.62
C THR A 196 -0.97 29.24 -21.85
N ALA A 197 -2.27 29.14 -22.17
CA ALA A 197 -3.18 28.17 -21.56
C ALA A 197 -2.81 26.71 -21.92
N ILE A 198 -2.46 26.48 -23.19
CA ILE A 198 -2.03 25.17 -23.68
C ILE A 198 -0.69 24.77 -23.06
N GLU A 199 0.25 25.70 -22.96
CA GLU A 199 1.55 25.46 -22.33
C GLU A 199 1.40 25.15 -20.84
N TYR A 200 0.52 25.86 -20.14
CA TYR A 200 0.18 25.58 -18.75
C TYR A 200 -0.44 24.18 -18.59
N LEU A 201 -1.39 23.79 -19.45
CA LEU A 201 -2.01 22.46 -19.43
C LEU A 201 -1.03 21.32 -19.77
N ASN A 202 -0.01 21.61 -20.58
CA ASN A 202 1.04 20.66 -20.95
C ASN A 202 2.19 20.60 -19.93
N ASP A 203 2.21 21.45 -18.90
CA ASP A 203 3.23 21.41 -17.87
C ASP A 203 3.21 20.05 -17.16
N PRO A 204 4.32 19.28 -17.18
CA PRO A 204 4.40 17.97 -16.54
C PRO A 204 4.10 18.01 -15.03
N ARG A 205 4.23 19.17 -14.36
CA ARG A 205 3.88 19.35 -12.95
C ARG A 205 2.38 19.36 -12.67
N ILE A 206 1.55 19.50 -13.69
CA ILE A 206 0.09 19.49 -13.62
C ILE A 206 -0.47 18.14 -14.08
N ARG A 207 0.31 17.40 -14.88
CA ARG A 207 -0.05 16.09 -15.44
C ARG A 207 0.35 14.89 -14.55
N SER A 208 1.22 15.11 -13.55
CA SER A 208 1.65 14.11 -12.55
C SER A 208 0.75 14.10 -11.31
#